data_AF-A0A2G6ET00-F1
#
_entry.id   AF-A0A2G6ET00-F1
#
_cell.length_a   1.000
_cell.length_b   1.000
_cell.length_c   1.000
_cell.angle_alpha   90.00
_cell.angle_beta   90.00
_cell.angle_gamma   90.00
#
_symmetry.space_group_name_H-M   'P 1'
#
loop_
_entity.id
_entity.type
_entity.pdbx_description
1 polymer ?
#
loop_
_entity_poly.entity_id
_entity_poly.type
_entity_poly.pdbx_seq_one_letter_code
_entity_poly.pdbx_strand_id
1 'polypeptide(L)'
;MSNISGDELKQSMKEMTKTAMASVEITSVSYDLSGVEMQKSSSGRKYAFVPTNTKMKVNGKEVDAPSLLFILEDEGKWYSMTWQPQFTSIIEEVYPDLKGIKPPQ
;
A
#
# COMPACT_ATOMS: atom_id res chain seq x y z
N MET A 1 26.46 -25.21 -11.27
CA MET A 1 25.63 -24.03 -10.90
C MET A 1 25.62 -23.97 -9.38
N SER A 2 26.11 -22.89 -8.78
CA SER A 2 26.19 -22.76 -7.32
C SER A 2 24.79 -22.62 -6.73
N ASN A 3 24.44 -23.53 -5.81
CA ASN A 3 23.18 -23.52 -5.08
C ASN A 3 23.30 -22.48 -3.97
N ILE A 4 22.81 -21.25 -4.19
CA ILE A 4 22.75 -20.22 -3.14
C ILE A 4 21.84 -20.74 -2.03
N SER A 5 22.31 -20.70 -0.77
CA SER A 5 21.47 -21.06 0.37
C SER A 5 20.39 -20.01 0.61
N GLY A 6 19.26 -20.40 1.22
CA GLY A 6 18.16 -19.46 1.51
C GLY A 6 18.59 -18.26 2.36
N ASP A 7 19.56 -18.45 3.27
CA ASP A 7 20.10 -17.38 4.11
C ASP A 7 20.98 -16.40 3.33
N GLU A 8 21.83 -16.91 2.43
CA GLU A 8 22.64 -16.07 1.53
C GLU A 8 21.75 -15.25 0.60
N LEU A 9 20.69 -15.87 0.03
CA LEU A 9 19.73 -15.15 -0.81
C LEU A 9 19.05 -14.02 -0.03
N LYS A 10 18.60 -14.31 1.20
CA LYS A 10 17.96 -13.31 2.07
C LYS A 10 18.90 -12.16 2.40
N GLN A 11 20.18 -12.45 2.62
CA GLN A 11 21.18 -11.42 2.90
C GLN A 11 21.47 -10.55 1.67
N SER A 12 21.65 -11.16 0.50
CA SER A 12 21.83 -10.42 -0.75
C SER A 12 20.63 -9.54 -1.09
N MET A 13 19.40 -10.04 -0.87
CA MET A 13 18.19 -9.23 -1.05
C MET A 13 18.17 -8.02 -0.12
N LYS A 14 18.53 -8.18 1.16
CA LYS A 14 18.60 -7.06 2.11
C LYS A 14 19.60 -6.00 1.66
N GLU A 15 20.78 -6.40 1.21
CA GLU A 15 21.83 -5.48 0.77
C GLU A 15 21.43 -4.73 -0.50
N MET A 16 20.81 -5.43 -1.45
CA MET A 16 20.24 -4.83 -2.65
C MET A 16 19.16 -3.79 -2.30
N THR A 17 18.22 -4.13 -1.42
CA THR A 17 17.18 -3.19 -0.96
C THR A 17 17.77 -2.00 -0.23
N LYS A 18 18.72 -2.21 0.69
CA LYS A 18 19.40 -1.13 1.42
C LYS A 18 20.07 -0.16 0.45
N THR A 19 20.76 -0.69 -0.55
CA THR A 19 21.47 0.11 -1.57
C THR A 19 20.48 0.90 -2.43
N ALA A 20 19.39 0.26 -2.87
CA ALA A 20 18.34 0.91 -3.64
C ALA A 20 17.65 2.04 -2.87
N MET A 21 17.43 1.86 -1.56
CA MET A 21 16.77 2.86 -0.71
C MET A 21 17.71 3.97 -0.23
N ALA A 22 19.03 3.76 -0.26
CA ALA A 22 20.01 4.76 0.18
C ALA A 22 19.96 6.07 -0.64
N SER A 23 19.46 6.02 -1.87
CA SER A 23 19.30 7.18 -2.75
C SER A 23 17.91 7.81 -2.70
N VAL A 24 17.01 7.27 -1.88
CA VAL A 24 15.61 7.71 -1.74
C VAL A 24 15.46 8.47 -0.43
N GLU A 25 15.06 9.73 -0.52
CA GLU A 25 14.68 10.55 0.64
C GLU A 25 13.19 10.88 0.50
N ILE A 26 12.35 10.42 1.43
CA ILE A 26 10.94 10.82 1.46
C ILE A 26 10.87 12.22 2.09
N THR A 27 10.42 13.21 1.32
CA THR A 27 10.33 14.59 1.78
C THR A 27 8.95 14.93 2.36
N SER A 28 7.89 14.30 1.86
CA SER A 28 6.55 14.43 2.44
C SER A 28 5.63 13.29 2.06
N VAL A 29 4.69 12.97 2.94
CA VAL A 29 3.52 12.13 2.63
C VAL A 29 2.29 12.96 2.94
N SER A 30 1.39 13.09 1.97
CA SER A 30 0.12 13.82 2.13
C SER A 30 -1.07 12.91 1.88
N TYR A 31 -2.14 13.14 2.63
CA TYR A 31 -3.42 12.45 2.50
C TYR A 31 -4.46 13.48 2.07
N ASP A 32 -5.15 13.21 0.98
CA ASP A 32 -6.29 14.02 0.56
C ASP A 32 -7.56 13.41 1.13
N LEU A 33 -8.11 14.06 2.16
CA LEU A 33 -9.37 13.65 2.77
C LEU A 33 -10.57 14.39 2.15
N SER A 34 -10.32 15.35 1.25
CA SER A 34 -11.40 16.07 0.58
C SER A 34 -12.11 15.11 -0.38
N GLY A 35 -13.43 14.97 -0.20
CA GLY A 35 -14.23 14.03 -1.00
C GLY A 35 -14.05 12.54 -0.66
N VAL A 36 -13.31 12.19 0.41
CA VAL A 36 -13.27 10.80 0.88
C VAL A 36 -14.62 10.44 1.49
N GLU A 37 -15.27 9.44 0.91
CA GLU A 37 -16.54 8.90 1.40
C GLU A 37 -16.33 7.58 2.15
N MET A 38 -16.92 7.49 3.34
CA MET A 38 -16.96 6.23 4.09
C MET A 38 -18.06 5.33 3.53
N GLN A 39 -17.65 4.22 2.93
CA GLN A 39 -18.52 3.20 2.39
C GLN A 39 -18.81 2.12 3.42
N LYS A 40 -19.83 1.29 3.12
CA LYS A 40 -20.18 0.12 3.92
C LYS A 40 -20.31 -1.10 3.02
N SER A 41 -19.72 -2.22 3.46
CA SER A 41 -19.89 -3.51 2.80
C SER A 41 -21.31 -4.07 3.03
N SER A 42 -21.60 -5.22 2.44
CA SER A 42 -22.87 -5.95 2.67
C SER A 42 -23.07 -6.39 4.13
N SER A 43 -21.99 -6.55 4.91
CA SER A 43 -22.03 -6.86 6.33
C SER A 43 -22.14 -5.61 7.22
N GLY A 44 -22.03 -4.41 6.62
CA GLY A 44 -21.97 -3.13 7.34
C GLY A 44 -20.56 -2.67 7.71
N ARG A 45 -19.52 -3.42 7.33
CA ARG A 45 -18.12 -3.06 7.53
C ARG A 45 -17.80 -1.72 6.89
N LYS A 46 -17.23 -0.79 7.67
CA LYS A 46 -16.83 0.52 7.15
C LYS A 46 -15.50 0.42 6.42
N TYR A 47 -15.41 1.03 5.25
CA TYR A 47 -14.18 1.13 4.50
C TYR A 47 -14.14 2.40 3.65
N ALA A 48 -12.96 2.82 3.23
CA ALA A 48 -12.79 3.95 2.32
C ALA A 48 -11.50 3.83 1.51
N PHE A 49 -11.43 4.63 0.45
CA PHE A 49 -10.23 4.86 -0.33
C PHE A 49 -9.78 6.32 -0.14
N VAL A 50 -8.52 6.50 0.23
CA VAL A 50 -7.94 7.82 0.51
C VAL A 50 -6.80 8.08 -0.48
N PRO A 51 -6.93 9.06 -1.38
CA PRO A 51 -5.82 9.48 -2.23
C PRO A 51 -4.65 9.95 -1.37
N THR A 52 -3.46 9.55 -1.76
CA THR A 52 -2.21 9.92 -1.09
C THR A 52 -1.18 10.33 -2.11
N ASN A 53 -0.26 11.20 -1.72
CA ASN A 53 0.91 11.51 -2.54
C ASN A 53 2.16 11.43 -1.67
N THR A 54 3.15 10.68 -2.14
CA THR A 54 4.47 10.66 -1.54
C THR A 54 5.41 11.47 -2.41
N LYS A 55 5.97 12.53 -1.85
CA LYS A 55 7.06 13.27 -2.47
C LYS A 55 8.37 12.68 -2.00
N MET A 56 9.24 12.37 -2.94
CA MET A 56 10.55 11.81 -2.65
C MET A 56 11.62 12.45 -3.53
N LYS A 57 12.85 12.45 -3.05
CA LYS A 57 14.04 12.73 -3.86
C LYS A 57 14.72 11.41 -4.18
N VAL A 58 14.89 11.13 -5.46
CA VAL A 58 15.65 9.97 -5.95
C VAL A 58 16.85 10.50 -6.71
N ASN A 59 18.06 10.22 -6.21
CA ASN A 59 19.30 10.77 -6.78
C ASN A 59 19.27 12.31 -6.91
N GLY A 60 18.68 13.00 -5.92
CA GLY A 60 18.57 14.46 -5.87
C GLY A 60 17.47 15.08 -6.75
N LYS A 61 16.72 14.27 -7.52
CA LYS A 61 15.56 14.75 -8.30
C LYS A 61 14.26 14.50 -7.55
N GLU A 62 13.39 15.49 -7.51
CA GLU A 62 12.05 15.35 -6.93
C GLU A 62 11.18 14.46 -7.83
N VAL A 63 10.43 13.57 -7.17
CA VAL A 63 9.49 12.62 -7.76
C VAL A 63 8.21 12.64 -6.93
N ASP A 64 7.09 12.84 -7.59
CA ASP A 64 5.75 12.63 -7.03
C ASP A 64 5.31 11.18 -7.29
N ALA A 65 4.87 10.50 -6.24
CA ALA A 65 4.34 9.15 -6.30
C ALA A 65 2.90 9.16 -5.75
N PRO A 66 1.90 9.46 -6.59
CA PRO A 66 0.51 9.34 -6.22
C PRO A 66 0.18 7.87 -5.96
N SER A 67 -0.58 7.62 -4.89
CA SER A 67 -1.05 6.27 -4.54
C SER A 67 -2.42 6.36 -3.88
N LEU A 68 -3.04 5.20 -3.64
CA LEU A 68 -4.35 5.13 -3.02
C LEU A 68 -4.24 4.27 -1.77
N LEU A 69 -4.68 4.77 -0.62
CA LEU A 69 -4.74 4.02 0.62
C LEU A 69 -6.14 3.41 0.75
N PHE A 70 -6.21 2.10 0.92
CA PHE A 70 -7.43 1.41 1.32
C PHE A 70 -7.45 1.30 2.84
N ILE A 71 -8.55 1.73 3.46
CA ILE A 71 -8.77 1.63 4.91
C ILE A 71 -10.04 0.85 5.18
N LEU A 72 -10.02 0.01 6.22
CA LEU A 72 -11.18 -0.76 6.66
C LEU A 72 -11.22 -0.85 8.18
N GLU A 73 -12.42 -0.90 8.73
CA GLU A 73 -12.67 -1.17 10.14
C GLU A 73 -12.95 -2.66 10.34
N ASP A 74 -12.32 -3.29 11.32
CA ASP A 74 -12.58 -4.67 11.74
C ASP A 74 -12.42 -4.80 13.25
N GLU A 75 -13.44 -5.38 13.90
CA GLU A 75 -13.52 -5.55 15.36
C GLU A 75 -13.21 -4.26 16.15
N GLY A 76 -13.68 -3.10 15.68
CA GLY A 76 -13.46 -1.80 16.31
C GLY A 76 -12.07 -1.21 16.07
N LYS A 77 -11.23 -1.83 15.23
CA LYS A 77 -9.89 -1.36 14.88
C LYS A 77 -9.82 -0.97 13.41
N TRP A 78 -9.01 0.04 13.10
CA TRP A 78 -8.78 0.48 11.73
C TRP A 78 -7.48 -0.10 11.19
N TYR A 79 -7.55 -0.66 9.99
CA TYR A 79 -6.42 -1.18 9.24
C TYR A 79 -6.29 -0.43 7.92
N SER A 80 -5.05 -0.32 7.43
CA SER A 80 -4.78 0.37 6.18
C SER A 80 -3.72 -0.36 5.37
N MET A 81 -3.83 -0.25 4.04
CA MET A 81 -2.81 -0.71 3.10
C MET A 81 -2.83 0.16 1.85
N THR A 82 -1.67 0.33 1.21
CA THR A 82 -1.65 0.92 -0.13
C THR A 82 -2.37 -0.04 -1.08
N TRP A 83 -3.45 0.44 -1.69
CA TRP A 83 -4.23 -0.30 -2.66
C TRP A 83 -3.40 -0.55 -3.91
N GLN A 84 -3.34 -1.81 -4.30
CA GLN A 84 -2.77 -2.22 -5.58
C GLN A 84 -3.69 -3.30 -6.17
N PRO A 85 -3.92 -3.33 -7.50
CA PRO A 85 -4.88 -4.24 -8.11
C PRO A 85 -4.65 -5.72 -7.77
N GLN A 86 -3.41 -6.14 -7.57
CA GLN A 86 -3.05 -7.51 -7.21
C GLN A 86 -3.49 -7.92 -5.79
N PHE A 87 -3.81 -6.97 -4.90
CA PHE A 87 -4.30 -7.30 -3.56
C PHE A 87 -5.79 -7.55 -3.52
N THR A 88 -6.52 -7.26 -4.59
CA THR A 88 -7.97 -7.46 -4.67
C THR A 88 -8.34 -8.89 -4.30
N SER A 89 -7.72 -9.90 -4.91
CA SER A 89 -8.05 -11.31 -4.64
C SER A 89 -7.85 -11.71 -3.18
N ILE A 90 -6.77 -11.22 -2.55
CA ILE A 90 -6.47 -11.51 -1.14
C ILE A 90 -7.50 -10.83 -0.23
N ILE A 91 -7.89 -9.59 -0.53
CA ILE A 91 -8.91 -8.87 0.23
C ILE A 91 -10.26 -9.58 0.13
N GLU A 92 -10.63 -10.07 -1.05
CA GLU A 92 -11.87 -10.83 -1.24
C GLU A 92 -11.86 -12.18 -0.52
N GLU A 93 -10.69 -12.81 -0.38
CA GLU A 93 -10.54 -14.07 0.35
C GLU A 93 -10.66 -13.87 1.87
N VAL A 94 -10.00 -12.84 2.41
CA VAL A 94 -10.00 -12.54 3.84
C VAL A 94 -11.30 -11.86 4.28
N TYR A 95 -11.87 -11.02 3.42
CA TYR A 95 -13.11 -10.27 3.65
C TYR A 95 -14.09 -10.49 2.49
N PRO A 96 -14.83 -11.62 2.47
CA PRO A 96 -15.76 -11.94 1.39
C PRO A 96 -16.87 -10.90 1.19
N ASP A 97 -17.20 -10.12 2.23
CA ASP A 97 -18.17 -9.03 2.17
C ASP A 97 -17.67 -7.81 1.39
N LEU A 98 -16.36 -7.71 1.14
CA LEU A 98 -15.71 -6.71 0.30
C LEU A 98 -15.51 -7.16 -1.15
N LYS A 99 -16.17 -8.24 -1.58
CA LYS A 99 -16.06 -8.72 -2.96
C LYS A 99 -16.53 -7.70 -3.98
N GLY A 100 -15.70 -7.45 -5.00
CA GLY A 100 -16.02 -6.53 -6.09
C GLY A 100 -15.89 -5.05 -5.75
N ILE A 101 -15.29 -4.68 -4.61
CA ILE A 101 -14.97 -3.28 -4.32
C ILE A 101 -14.00 -2.76 -5.39
N LYS A 102 -14.20 -1.50 -5.77
CA LYS A 102 -13.33 -0.80 -6.72
C LYS A 102 -12.94 0.54 -6.13
N PRO A 103 -11.70 0.99 -6.36
CA PRO A 103 -11.33 2.35 -6.02
C PRO A 103 -12.20 3.35 -6.81
N PRO A 104 -12.33 4.60 -6.33
CA PRO A 104 -12.97 5.68 -7.08
C PRO A 104 -12.30 5.85 -8.46
N GLN A 105 -13.09 6.24 -9.46
CA GLN A 105 -12.59 6.57 -10.81
C GLN A 105 -11.97 7.97 -10.86
#